data_AF-A0A4Y9ZT47-F1
#
_entry.id   AF-A0A4Y9ZT47-F1
#
_cell.length_a   1.000
_cell.length_b   1.000
_cell.length_c   1.000
_cell.angle_alpha   90.00
_cell.angle_beta   90.00
_cell.angle_gamma   90.00
#
_symmetry.space_group_name_H-M   'P 1'
#
loop_
_entity.id
_entity.type
_entity.pdbx_description
1 polymer ?
#
loop_
_entity_poly.entity_id
_entity_poly.type
_entity_poly.pdbx_seq_one_letter_code
_entity_poly.pdbx_strand_id
1 'polypeptide(L)'
;MLVLILLLLSAPVFAFVLKLARRWLTQSALRRIPGPPSPSFVIGNLEQLFHPIQGYKFHDDIIRKFGRIVRLSGFFGDTMLYVSDPQALQHIVLKDQHIYEESDAFRESTGIVFGNQGILSTMGDHHRRQRKLLNPVFSVAHMRAMAPIFQRITNELRDILVVQTPPGPPSSTCSRGR
;
A
#
# COMPACT_ATOMS: atom_id res chain seq x y z
N MET A 1 25.63 -26.52 -28.44
CA MET A 1 24.44 -26.49 -27.55
C MET A 1 24.66 -25.60 -26.33
N LEU A 2 25.65 -25.87 -25.47
CA LEU A 2 25.93 -25.05 -24.27
C LEU A 2 26.23 -23.56 -24.57
N VAL A 3 27.03 -23.26 -25.59
CA VAL A 3 27.36 -21.87 -25.97
C VAL A 3 26.13 -21.09 -26.45
N LEU A 4 25.21 -21.75 -27.17
CA LEU A 4 23.96 -21.15 -27.62
C LEU A 4 23.03 -20.84 -26.44
N ILE A 5 22.97 -21.72 -25.44
CA ILE A 5 22.19 -21.51 -24.21
C ILE A 5 22.77 -20.34 -23.40
N LEU A 6 24.11 -20.25 -23.28
CA LEU A 6 24.77 -19.14 -22.57
C LEU A 6 24.52 -17.79 -23.27
N LEU A 7 24.56 -17.74 -24.60
CA LEU A 7 24.27 -16.53 -25.36
C LEU A 7 22.80 -16.09 -25.22
N LEU A 8 21.86 -17.05 -25.26
CA LEU A 8 20.43 -16.78 -25.06
C LEU A 8 20.11 -16.24 -23.66
N LEU A 9 20.81 -16.71 -22.63
CA LEU A 9 20.63 -16.22 -21.26
C LEU A 9 21.37 -14.90 -20.99
N SER A 10 22.42 -14.58 -21.74
CA SER A 10 23.23 -13.38 -21.50
C SER A 10 22.48 -12.07 -21.78
N ALA A 11 21.67 -12.00 -22.83
CA ALA A 11 20.92 -10.81 -23.22
C ALA A 11 19.86 -10.38 -22.17
N PRO A 12 18.98 -11.25 -21.65
CA PRO A 12 18.01 -10.87 -20.61
C PRO A 12 18.70 -10.54 -19.29
N VAL A 13 19.79 -11.24 -18.93
CA VAL A 13 20.59 -10.91 -17.74
C VAL A 13 21.23 -9.53 -17.89
N PHE A 14 21.81 -9.22 -19.05
CA PHE A 14 22.39 -7.92 -19.33
C PHE A 14 21.34 -6.79 -19.28
N ALA A 15 20.17 -7.01 -19.89
CA ALA A 15 19.05 -6.07 -19.82
C ALA A 15 18.55 -5.87 -18.36
N PHE A 16 18.49 -6.94 -17.58
CA PHE A 16 18.12 -6.89 -16.17
C PHE A 16 19.15 -6.09 -15.35
N VAL A 17 20.44 -6.36 -15.54
CA VAL A 17 21.54 -5.62 -14.87
C VAL A 17 21.51 -4.15 -15.26
N LEU A 18 21.31 -3.82 -16.55
CA LEU A 18 21.16 -2.44 -16.99
C LEU A 18 19.96 -1.75 -16.37
N LYS A 19 18.81 -2.44 -16.27
CA LYS A 19 17.61 -1.92 -15.61
C LYS A 19 17.88 -1.63 -14.13
N LEU A 20 18.56 -2.55 -13.45
CA LEU A 20 18.91 -2.41 -12.04
C LEU A 20 19.91 -1.25 -11.83
N ALA A 21 20.95 -1.17 -12.66
CA ALA A 21 21.94 -0.10 -12.64
C ALA A 21 21.30 1.27 -12.93
N ARG A 22 20.39 1.36 -13.91
CA ARG A 22 19.66 2.58 -14.22
C ARG A 22 18.78 3.02 -13.05
N ARG A 23 18.03 2.09 -12.44
CA ARG A 23 17.25 2.36 -11.21
C ARG A 23 18.15 2.86 -10.07
N TRP A 24 19.30 2.22 -9.88
CA TRP A 24 20.25 2.58 -8.84
C TRP A 24 20.84 3.99 -9.05
N LEU A 25 21.13 4.35 -10.31
CA LEU A 25 21.60 5.68 -10.70
C LEU A 25 20.51 6.75 -10.54
N THR A 26 19.28 6.50 -10.98
CA THR A 26 18.19 7.48 -10.85
C THR A 26 17.80 7.72 -9.39
N GLN A 27 17.93 6.70 -8.54
CA GLN A 27 17.66 6.82 -7.11
C GLN A 27 18.83 7.38 -6.30
N SER A 28 19.99 7.60 -6.90
CA SER A 28 21.16 8.15 -6.21
C SER A 28 20.87 9.53 -5.59
N ALA A 29 20.06 10.37 -6.26
CA ALA A 29 19.65 11.67 -5.75
C ALA A 29 18.85 11.56 -4.44
N LEU A 30 18.05 10.50 -4.30
CA LEU A 30 17.22 10.26 -3.11
C LEU A 30 18.04 9.81 -1.90
N ARG A 31 19.28 9.34 -2.08
CA ARG A 31 20.15 8.88 -0.98
C ARG A 31 20.55 9.96 0.01
N ARG A 32 20.46 11.23 -0.39
CA ARG A 32 20.76 12.38 0.46
C ARG A 32 19.68 12.64 1.52
N ILE A 33 18.51 12.02 1.37
CA ILE A 33 17.40 12.17 2.31
C ILE A 33 17.67 11.31 3.56
N PRO A 34 17.48 11.88 4.77
CA PRO A 34 17.69 11.14 6.01
C PRO A 34 16.70 9.97 6.13
N GLY A 35 17.15 8.89 6.76
CA GLY A 35 16.33 7.69 6.94
C GLY A 35 16.95 6.66 7.85
N PRO A 36 16.16 5.71 8.38
CA PRO A 36 16.67 4.62 9.19
C PRO A 36 17.67 3.77 8.41
N PRO A 37 18.65 3.15 9.09
CA PRO A 37 19.50 2.15 8.47
C PRO A 37 18.67 0.96 8.00
N SER A 38 19.11 0.34 6.91
CA SER A 38 18.46 -0.85 6.35
C SER A 38 18.92 -2.09 7.12
N PRO A 39 18.02 -2.86 7.76
CA PRO A 39 18.40 -4.09 8.47
C PRO A 39 18.82 -5.20 7.51
N SER A 40 18.29 -5.23 6.28
CA SER A 40 18.67 -6.19 5.25
C SER A 40 18.76 -5.52 3.87
N PHE A 41 19.52 -6.12 2.95
CA PHE A 41 19.57 -5.67 1.54
C PHE A 41 18.37 -6.19 0.73
N VAL A 42 17.86 -7.38 1.08
CA VAL A 42 16.79 -8.04 0.32
C VAL A 42 15.44 -7.41 0.60
N ILE A 43 15.07 -7.18 1.86
CA ILE A 43 13.73 -6.68 2.26
C ILE A 43 13.78 -5.20 2.65
N GLY A 44 14.94 -4.71 3.09
CA GLY A 44 15.08 -3.33 3.51
C GLY A 44 14.33 -3.03 4.81
N ASN A 45 13.65 -1.89 4.86
CA ASN A 45 12.81 -1.46 5.99
C ASN A 45 11.36 -1.94 5.88
N LEU A 46 10.99 -2.68 4.83
CA LEU A 46 9.61 -3.09 4.59
C LEU A 46 9.06 -4.00 5.69
N GLU A 47 9.90 -4.87 6.24
CA GLU A 47 9.51 -5.75 7.36
C GLU A 47 9.10 -4.94 8.58
N GLN A 48 9.84 -3.88 8.91
CA GLN A 48 9.53 -2.99 10.03
C GLN A 48 8.27 -2.16 9.74
N LEU A 49 8.12 -1.71 8.49
CA LEU A 49 6.98 -0.91 8.05
C LEU A 49 5.67 -1.69 8.12
N PHE A 50 5.66 -2.95 7.67
CA PHE A 50 4.48 -3.80 7.60
C PHE A 50 4.34 -4.76 8.79
N HIS A 51 5.14 -4.59 9.84
CA HIS A 51 5.06 -5.47 11.01
C HIS A 51 3.69 -5.31 11.70
N PRO A 52 2.94 -6.41 11.96
CA PRO A 52 1.55 -6.34 12.43
C PRO A 52 1.39 -5.64 13.79
N ILE A 53 2.33 -5.86 14.72
CA ILE A 53 2.29 -5.27 16.06
C ILE A 53 3.11 -3.97 16.15
N GLN A 54 4.35 -3.97 15.64
CA GLN A 54 5.31 -2.89 15.85
C GLN A 54 5.31 -1.84 14.72
N GLY A 55 4.62 -2.09 13.60
CA GLY A 55 4.67 -1.21 12.42
C GLY A 55 4.19 0.21 12.74
N TYR A 56 3.12 0.35 13.52
CA TYR A 56 2.63 1.66 13.94
C TYR A 56 3.69 2.46 14.72
N LYS A 57 4.36 1.80 15.67
CA LYS A 57 5.45 2.42 16.43
C LYS A 57 6.61 2.83 15.52
N PHE A 58 6.96 1.97 14.56
CA PHE A 58 8.00 2.29 13.58
C PHE A 58 7.65 3.54 12.75
N HIS A 59 6.40 3.67 12.29
CA HIS A 59 5.93 4.88 11.58
C HIS A 59 6.07 6.15 12.44
N ASP A 60 5.66 6.10 13.71
CA ASP A 60 5.78 7.24 14.62
C ASP A 60 7.25 7.60 14.90
N ASP A 61 8.09 6.60 15.16
CA ASP A 61 9.52 6.77 15.44
C ASP A 61 10.27 7.40 14.25
N ILE A 62 10.01 6.96 13.01
CA ILE A 62 10.70 7.53 11.84
C ILE A 62 10.31 8.98 11.57
N ILE A 63 9.04 9.34 11.77
CA ILE A 63 8.56 10.71 11.59
C ILE A 63 9.17 11.62 12.66
N ARG A 64 9.18 11.17 13.92
CA ARG A 64 9.77 11.95 15.03
C ARG A 64 11.27 12.15 14.87
N LYS A 65 11.99 11.13 14.39
CA LYS A 65 13.45 11.15 14.31
C LYS A 65 14.00 11.83 13.06
N PHE A 66 13.36 11.62 11.91
CA PHE A 66 13.88 12.07 10.61
C PHE A 66 13.03 13.17 9.96
N GLY A 67 11.85 13.47 10.52
CA GLY A 67 10.99 14.56 10.09
C GLY A 67 9.95 14.13 9.05
N ARG A 68 9.60 15.07 8.16
CA ARG A 68 8.44 14.94 7.26
C ARG A 68 8.70 14.13 5.99
N ILE A 69 9.96 13.98 5.59
CA ILE A 69 10.36 13.25 4.39
C ILE A 69 11.49 12.31 4.81
N VAL A 70 11.22 11.02 4.72
CA VAL A 70 12.13 9.98 5.20
C VAL A 70 12.41 9.00 4.07
N ARG A 71 13.68 8.66 3.89
CA ARG A 71 14.09 7.61 2.95
C ARG A 71 13.97 6.24 3.62
N LEU A 72 13.28 5.32 2.98
CA LEU A 72 13.21 3.92 3.36
C LEU A 72 13.86 3.05 2.28
N SER A 73 14.48 1.95 2.70
CA SER A 73 14.99 0.95 1.76
C SER A 73 13.91 -0.09 1.46
N GLY A 74 13.66 -0.33 0.18
CA GLY A 74 12.77 -1.37 -0.33
C GLY A 74 13.53 -2.63 -0.78
N PHE A 75 12.87 -3.45 -1.60
CA PHE A 75 13.44 -4.71 -2.06
C PHE A 75 14.70 -4.51 -2.92
N PHE A 76 15.74 -5.33 -2.70
CA PHE A 76 16.99 -5.32 -3.48
C PHE A 76 17.66 -3.94 -3.60
N GLY A 77 17.59 -3.13 -2.54
CA GLY A 77 18.19 -1.79 -2.52
C GLY A 77 17.39 -0.72 -3.26
N ASP A 78 16.11 -1.00 -3.56
CA ASP A 78 15.16 0.01 -4.01
C ASP A 78 14.99 1.12 -2.96
N THR A 79 14.64 2.32 -3.40
CA THR A 79 14.49 3.49 -2.52
C THR A 79 13.05 3.96 -2.51
N MET A 80 12.44 3.96 -1.33
CA MET A 80 11.08 4.44 -1.09
C MET A 80 11.12 5.75 -0.30
N LEU A 81 10.19 6.66 -0.60
CA LEU A 81 10.03 7.91 0.15
C LEU A 81 8.78 7.83 1.01
N TYR A 82 8.96 8.01 2.31
CA TYR A 82 7.89 8.19 3.26
C TYR A 82 7.63 9.69 3.42
N VAL A 83 6.48 10.15 2.93
CA VAL A 83 6.12 11.57 2.90
C VAL A 83 4.93 11.81 3.83
N SER A 84 5.11 12.66 4.83
CA SER A 84 4.06 13.09 5.76
C SER A 84 3.75 14.58 5.70
N ASP A 85 4.41 15.35 4.82
CA ASP A 85 4.14 16.76 4.64
C ASP A 85 2.82 17.01 3.88
N PRO A 86 1.85 17.77 4.44
CA PRO A 86 0.56 18.01 3.79
C PRO A 86 0.64 18.72 2.44
N GLN A 87 1.61 19.63 2.24
CA GLN A 87 1.75 20.35 0.97
C GLN A 87 2.29 19.42 -0.11
N ALA A 88 3.28 18.59 0.23
CA ALA A 88 3.78 17.55 -0.66
C ALA A 88 2.69 16.53 -1.00
N LEU A 89 1.91 16.06 -0.01
CA LEU A 89 0.80 15.13 -0.24
C LEU A 89 -0.29 15.73 -1.12
N GLN A 90 -0.62 17.02 -0.95
CA GLN A 90 -1.57 17.70 -1.83
C GLN A 90 -1.09 17.69 -3.29
N HIS A 91 0.21 17.92 -3.51
CA HIS A 91 0.80 17.87 -4.84
C HIS A 91 0.74 16.46 -5.44
N ILE A 92 1.18 15.47 -4.66
CA ILE A 92 1.28 14.06 -5.08
C ILE A 92 -0.11 13.47 -5.36
N VAL A 93 -1.08 13.68 -4.46
CA VAL A 93 -2.38 13.00 -4.50
C VAL A 93 -3.40 13.74 -5.37
N LEU A 94 -3.37 15.08 -5.41
CA LEU A 94 -4.43 15.86 -6.07
C LEU A 94 -3.99 16.55 -7.35
N LYS A 95 -2.83 17.22 -7.36
CA LYS A 95 -2.42 18.05 -8.51
C LYS A 95 -1.85 17.20 -9.65
N ASP A 96 -0.90 16.33 -9.31
CA ASP A 96 -0.07 15.63 -10.30
C ASP A 96 -0.24 14.12 -10.25
N GLN A 97 -1.47 13.67 -10.00
CA GLN A 97 -1.82 12.24 -9.87
C GLN A 97 -1.42 11.39 -11.09
N HIS A 98 -1.27 12.01 -12.26
CA HIS A 98 -0.87 11.33 -13.50
C HIS A 98 0.66 11.09 -13.60
N ILE A 99 1.45 11.81 -12.80
CA ILE A 99 2.91 11.65 -12.72
C ILE A 99 3.27 10.60 -11.65
N TYR A 100 2.51 10.59 -10.55
CA TYR A 100 2.70 9.65 -9.45
C TYR A 100 1.79 8.43 -9.61
N GLU A 101 2.19 7.52 -10.50
CA GLU A 101 1.51 6.23 -10.64
C GLU A 101 1.80 5.29 -9.46
N GLU A 102 0.86 4.40 -9.15
CA GLU A 102 1.09 3.36 -8.14
C GLU A 102 2.24 2.45 -8.54
N SER A 103 2.94 1.91 -7.54
CA SER A 103 4.08 1.02 -7.79
C SER A 103 3.70 -0.20 -8.62
N ASP A 104 4.62 -0.65 -9.49
CA ASP A 104 4.46 -1.90 -10.25
C ASP A 104 4.08 -3.07 -9.33
N ALA A 105 4.74 -3.16 -8.16
CA ALA A 105 4.49 -4.22 -7.19
C ALA A 105 3.03 -4.21 -6.68
N PHE A 106 2.49 -3.03 -6.38
CA PHE A 106 1.10 -2.89 -5.95
C PHE A 106 0.14 -3.31 -7.07
N ARG A 107 0.38 -2.84 -8.30
CA ARG A 107 -0.41 -3.19 -9.49
C ARG A 107 -0.43 -4.69 -9.77
N GLU A 108 0.73 -5.33 -9.79
CA GLU A 108 0.85 -6.77 -10.05
C GLU A 108 0.18 -7.58 -8.94
N SER A 109 0.41 -7.23 -7.66
CA SER A 109 -0.22 -7.92 -6.52
C SER A 109 -1.74 -7.87 -6.59
N THR A 110 -2.27 -6.72 -6.97
CA THR A 110 -3.70 -6.48 -7.13
C THR A 110 -4.23 -7.17 -8.40
N GLY A 111 -3.46 -7.20 -9.47
CA GLY A 111 -3.76 -7.90 -10.72
C GLY A 111 -3.95 -9.40 -10.52
N ILE A 112 -3.15 -10.01 -9.65
CA ILE A 112 -3.27 -11.42 -9.29
C ILE A 112 -4.59 -11.70 -8.56
N VAL A 113 -5.00 -10.82 -7.64
CA VAL A 113 -6.19 -11.03 -6.80
C VAL A 113 -7.49 -10.65 -7.49
N PHE A 114 -7.51 -9.50 -8.17
CA PHE A 114 -8.72 -8.90 -8.74
C PHE A 114 -8.75 -8.92 -10.27
N GLY A 115 -7.72 -9.48 -10.90
CA GLY A 115 -7.52 -9.48 -12.34
C GLY A 115 -6.75 -8.25 -12.84
N ASN A 116 -6.01 -8.45 -13.93
CA ASN A 116 -5.16 -7.42 -14.53
C ASN A 116 -5.95 -6.22 -15.11
N GLN A 117 -7.25 -6.41 -15.36
CA GLN A 117 -8.17 -5.36 -15.81
C GLN A 117 -9.06 -4.82 -14.68
N GLY A 118 -8.75 -5.16 -13.42
CA GLY A 118 -9.44 -4.66 -12.25
C GLY A 118 -9.24 -3.15 -12.07
N ILE A 119 -10.18 -2.51 -11.36
CA ILE A 119 -10.14 -1.06 -11.08
C ILE A 119 -8.88 -0.64 -10.31
N LEU A 120 -8.35 -1.53 -9.48
CA LEU A 120 -7.15 -1.30 -8.69
C LEU A 120 -5.85 -1.58 -9.47
N SER A 121 -5.93 -2.27 -10.61
CA SER A 121 -4.77 -2.71 -11.41
C SER A 121 -4.57 -1.86 -12.66
N THR A 122 -5.63 -1.22 -13.17
CA THR A 122 -5.57 -0.35 -14.36
C THR A 122 -5.20 1.09 -14.00
N MET A 123 -4.67 1.85 -14.97
CA MET A 123 -4.22 3.24 -14.80
C MET A 123 -4.84 4.17 -15.86
N GLY A 124 -4.66 5.47 -15.66
CA GLY A 124 -5.04 6.50 -16.62
C GLY A 124 -6.54 6.51 -16.97
N ASP A 125 -6.85 6.65 -18.26
CA ASP A 125 -8.21 6.78 -18.75
C ASP A 125 -9.05 5.50 -18.56
N HIS A 126 -8.42 4.32 -18.57
CA HIS A 126 -9.12 3.07 -18.29
C HIS A 126 -9.65 3.05 -16.85
N HIS A 127 -8.78 3.41 -15.89
CA HIS A 127 -9.17 3.55 -14.49
C HIS A 127 -10.22 4.64 -14.29
N ARG A 128 -10.08 5.79 -14.97
CA ARG A 128 -11.07 6.89 -14.95
C ARG A 128 -12.44 6.43 -15.45
N ARG A 129 -12.49 5.68 -16.55
CA ARG A 129 -13.74 5.15 -17.11
C ARG A 129 -14.41 4.17 -16.14
N GLN A 130 -13.64 3.26 -15.53
CA GLN A 130 -14.16 2.33 -14.54
C GLN A 130 -14.72 3.05 -13.31
N ARG A 131 -13.99 4.02 -12.75
CA ARG A 131 -14.49 4.84 -11.63
C ARG A 131 -15.75 5.61 -12.00
N LYS A 132 -15.83 6.18 -13.19
CA LYS A 132 -17.03 6.90 -13.65
C LYS A 132 -18.27 6.01 -13.68
N LEU A 133 -18.13 4.75 -14.08
CA LEU A 133 -19.22 3.77 -14.09
C LEU A 133 -19.58 3.27 -12.68
N LEU A 134 -18.59 3.13 -11.80
CA LEU A 134 -18.75 2.55 -10.46
C LEU A 134 -19.28 3.56 -9.43
N ASN A 135 -18.78 4.80 -9.44
CA ASN A 135 -19.09 5.81 -8.43
C ASN A 135 -20.59 6.06 -8.18
N PRO A 136 -21.50 6.02 -9.17
CA PRO A 136 -22.94 6.23 -8.93
C PRO A 136 -23.56 5.22 -7.95
N VAL A 137 -23.06 3.98 -7.92
CA VAL A 137 -23.52 2.93 -6.99
C VAL A 137 -23.24 3.33 -5.53
N PHE A 138 -22.18 4.09 -5.29
CA PHE A 138 -21.79 4.59 -3.97
C PHE A 138 -22.36 5.99 -3.67
N SER A 139 -23.43 6.40 -4.35
CA SER A 139 -24.10 7.67 -4.06
C SER A 139 -24.85 7.64 -2.72
N VAL A 140 -25.02 8.82 -2.11
CA VAL A 140 -25.68 8.95 -0.79
C VAL A 140 -27.07 8.33 -0.78
N ALA A 141 -27.84 8.44 -1.86
CA ALA A 141 -29.17 7.85 -1.97
C ALA A 141 -29.13 6.30 -1.90
N HIS A 142 -28.23 5.68 -2.67
CA HIS A 142 -28.05 4.22 -2.66
C HIS A 142 -27.50 3.74 -1.30
N MET A 143 -26.54 4.47 -0.72
CA MET A 143 -26.01 4.15 0.61
C MET A 143 -27.11 4.17 1.69
N ARG A 144 -28.03 5.15 1.66
CA ARG A 144 -29.18 5.20 2.57
C ARG A 144 -30.14 4.04 2.37
N ALA A 145 -30.36 3.61 1.11
CA ALA A 145 -31.20 2.46 0.82
C ALA A 145 -30.58 1.13 1.27
N MET A 146 -29.24 1.02 1.29
CA MET A 146 -28.52 -0.17 1.77
C MET A 146 -28.43 -0.25 3.31
N ALA A 147 -28.44 0.89 4.00
CA ALA A 147 -28.34 0.96 5.47
C ALA A 147 -29.28 0.00 6.24
N PRO A 148 -30.59 -0.08 5.95
CA PRO A 148 -31.48 -1.01 6.67
C PRO A 148 -31.12 -2.49 6.43
N ILE A 149 -30.59 -2.84 5.25
CA ILE A 149 -30.15 -4.21 4.94
C ILE A 149 -28.94 -4.57 5.79
N PHE A 150 -27.95 -3.67 5.88
CA PHE A 150 -26.79 -3.87 6.75
C PHE A 150 -27.20 -4.00 8.21
N GLN A 151 -28.09 -3.14 8.71
CA GLN A 151 -28.58 -3.22 10.09
C GLN A 151 -29.24 -4.56 10.38
N ARG A 152 -30.09 -5.06 9.47
CA ARG A 152 -30.71 -6.38 9.63
C ARG A 152 -29.66 -7.49 9.73
N ILE A 153 -28.74 -7.58 8.76
CA ILE A 153 -27.72 -8.63 8.72
C ILE A 153 -26.78 -8.53 9.94
N THR A 154 -26.38 -7.32 10.34
CA THR A 154 -25.55 -7.11 11.53
C THR A 154 -26.27 -7.53 12.81
N ASN A 155 -27.58 -7.26 12.92
CA ASN A 155 -28.37 -7.70 14.08
C ASN A 155 -28.53 -9.22 14.11
N GLU A 156 -28.80 -9.86 12.98
CA GLU A 156 -28.85 -11.32 12.87
C GLU A 156 -27.52 -11.96 13.27
N LEU A 157 -26.41 -11.42 12.74
CA LEU A 157 -25.06 -11.89 13.10
C LEU A 157 -24.78 -11.69 14.60
N ARG A 158 -25.13 -10.54 15.17
CA ARG A 158 -25.02 -10.28 16.61
C ARG A 158 -25.77 -11.34 17.41
N ASP A 159 -27.01 -11.63 17.05
CA ASP A 159 -27.86 -12.56 17.80
C ASP A 159 -27.28 -13.98 17.78
N ILE A 160 -26.79 -14.42 16.62
CA ILE A 160 -26.07 -15.70 16.50
C ILE A 160 -24.81 -15.72 17.37
N LEU A 161 -24.01 -14.64 17.32
CA LEU A 161 -22.78 -14.57 18.11
C LEU A 161 -23.06 -14.59 19.61
N VAL A 162 -24.08 -13.86 20.08
CA VAL A 162 -24.47 -13.85 21.50
C VAL A 162 -24.86 -15.24 21.98
N VAL A 163 -25.56 -16.02 21.15
CA VAL A 163 -25.93 -17.42 21.47
C VAL A 163 -24.70 -18.33 21.51
N GLN A 164 -23.73 -18.12 20.62
CA GLN A 164 -22.57 -19.00 20.47
C GLN A 164 -21.42 -18.68 21.44
N THR A 165 -21.34 -17.45 21.95
CA THR A 165 -20.30 -17.08 22.91
C THR A 165 -20.73 -17.37 24.35
N PRO A 166 -19.88 -18.04 25.16
CA PRO A 166 -20.10 -18.12 26.60
C PRO A 166 -20.24 -16.72 27.21
N PRO A 167 -20.99 -16.56 28.31
CA PRO A 167 -21.06 -15.28 29.00
C PRO A 167 -19.63 -14.82 29.33
N GLY A 168 -19.24 -13.68 28.75
CA GLY A 168 -17.96 -13.05 29.03
C GLY A 168 -17.87 -12.63 30.51
N PRO A 169 -16.66 -12.43 31.04
CA PRO A 169 -16.50 -11.84 32.37
C PRO A 169 -17.29 -10.52 32.46
N PRO A 170 -17.88 -10.18 33.62
CA PRO A 170 -18.65 -8.96 33.77
C PRO A 170 -17.81 -7.78 33.28
N SER A 171 -18.32 -7.10 32.25
CA SER A 171 -17.66 -5.94 31.70
C SER A 171 -17.49 -4.92 32.82
N SER A 172 -16.25 -4.51 33.09
CA SER A 172 -16.01 -3.34 33.90
C SER A 172 -16.77 -2.21 33.22
N THR A 173 -17.79 -1.72 33.92
CA THR A 173 -18.61 -0.59 33.49
C THR A 173 -17.67 0.54 33.15
N CYS A 174 -17.54 0.84 31.85
CA CYS A 174 -16.89 2.05 31.40
C CYS A 174 -17.74 3.19 31.97
N SER A 175 -17.25 3.78 33.08
CA SER A 175 -17.86 4.95 33.69
C SER A 175 -17.97 6.01 32.61
N ARG A 176 -19.19 6.29 32.18
CA ARG A 176 -19.52 7.39 31.28
C ARG A 176 -18.96 8.66 31.92
N GLY A 177 -17.80 9.10 31.44
CA GLY A 177 -17.22 10.39 31.79
C GLY A 177 -18.25 11.45 31.45
N ARG A 178 -18.63 12.21 32.48
CA ARG A 178 -19.62 13.28 32.43
C ARG A 178 -19.04 14.48 31.69
#